data_AF-A0A1A8GZT6-F1
#
_entry.id   AF-A0A1A8GZT6-F1
#
_cell.length_a   1.000
_cell.length_b   1.000
_cell.length_c   1.000
_cell.angle_alpha   90.00
_cell.angle_beta   90.00
_cell.angle_gamma   90.00
#
_symmetry.space_group_name_H-M   'P 1'
#
loop_
_entity.id
_entity.type
_entity.pdbx_description
1 polymer ?
#
loop_
_entity_poly.entity_id
_entity_poly.type
_entity_poly.pdbx_seq_one_letter_code
_entity_poly.pdbx_strand_id
1 'polypeptide(L)' 'SSGEISVAQTPGAQSAAAGQTVSIRCKTDTLIGDDMNWYLQISGEAPKLLIADTTLRQSGVPSF' A
#
# COMPACT_ATOMS: atom_id res chain seq x y z
N SER A 1 11.09 -21.63 12.70
CA SER A 1 10.74 -21.23 11.34
C SER A 1 9.58 -20.27 11.44
N SER A 2 9.77 -18.99 11.18
CA SER A 2 8.63 -18.14 10.83
C SER A 2 8.14 -18.61 9.45
N GLY A 3 6.84 -18.81 9.29
CA GLY A 3 6.26 -19.17 8.00
C GLY A 3 6.45 -18.05 6.98
N GLU A 4 6.30 -18.37 5.70
CA GLU A 4 6.15 -17.36 4.65
C GLU A 4 4.84 -16.58 4.87
N ILE A 5 4.87 -15.26 4.67
CA ILE A 5 3.70 -14.39 4.78
C ILE A 5 3.26 -14.03 3.36
N SER A 6 2.04 -14.40 3.00
CA SER A 6 1.46 -14.06 1.70
C SER A 6 0.71 -12.74 1.79
N VAL A 7 0.98 -11.82 0.85
CA VAL A 7 0.29 -10.51 0.76
C VAL A 7 -0.54 -10.46 -0.52
N ALA A 8 -1.83 -10.14 -0.41
CA ALA A 8 -2.74 -10.00 -1.53
C ALA A 8 -3.36 -8.59 -1.59
N GLN A 9 -3.35 -7.99 -2.78
CA GLN A 9 -3.95 -6.67 -3.04
C GLN A 9 -5.19 -6.79 -3.94
N THR A 10 -6.24 -6.03 -3.62
CA THR A 10 -7.50 -6.02 -4.36
C THR A 10 -8.02 -4.58 -4.50
N PRO A 11 -8.46 -4.14 -5.69
CA PRO A 11 -8.42 -4.88 -6.97
C PRO A 11 -6.99 -4.99 -7.53
N GLY A 12 -6.74 -5.98 -8.38
CA GLY A 12 -5.43 -6.14 -9.02
C GLY A 12 -5.10 -5.04 -10.04
N ALA A 13 -6.12 -4.40 -10.60
CA ALA A 13 -5.99 -3.19 -11.43
C ALA A 13 -7.29 -2.38 -11.36
N GLN A 14 -7.16 -1.05 -11.40
CA GLN A 14 -8.29 -0.13 -11.45
C GLN A 14 -7.90 1.13 -12.22
N SER A 15 -8.83 1.68 -13.01
CA SER A 15 -8.71 2.99 -13.65
C SER A 15 -9.69 3.97 -12.99
N ALA A 16 -9.29 5.23 -12.86
CA ALA A 16 -10.12 6.30 -12.31
C ALA A 16 -9.86 7.61 -13.05
N ALA A 17 -10.87 8.46 -13.16
CA ALA A 17 -10.72 9.83 -13.66
C ALA A 17 -10.06 10.72 -12.60
N ALA A 18 -9.50 11.85 -13.03
CA ALA A 18 -8.94 12.84 -12.12
C ALA A 18 -9.99 13.32 -11.11
N GLY A 19 -9.62 13.38 -9.83
CA GLY A 19 -10.50 13.78 -8.73
C GLY A 19 -11.36 12.65 -8.16
N GLN A 20 -11.32 11.43 -8.71
CA GLN A 20 -11.97 10.28 -8.11
C GLN A 20 -11.07 9.60 -7.07
N THR A 21 -11.68 9.15 -5.97
CA THR A 21 -11.00 8.35 -4.96
C THR A 21 -10.95 6.89 -5.38
N VAL A 22 -9.76 6.27 -5.28
CA VAL A 22 -9.58 4.83 -5.42
C VAL A 22 -9.32 4.20 -4.06
N SER A 23 -9.72 2.94 -3.88
CA SER A 23 -9.46 2.18 -2.66
C SER A 23 -8.79 0.86 -3.02
N ILE A 24 -7.62 0.62 -2.44
CA ILE A 24 -6.88 -0.62 -2.57
C ILE A 24 -6.88 -1.29 -1.20
N ARG A 25 -7.28 -2.55 -1.16
CA ARG A 25 -7.26 -3.39 0.04
C ARG A 25 -6.04 -4.29 0.01
N CYS A 26 -5.33 -4.37 1.13
CA CYS A 26 -4.27 -5.35 1.37
C CYS A 26 -4.76 -6.37 2.41
N LYS A 27 -4.46 -7.65 2.19
CA LYS A 27 -4.73 -8.73 3.14
C LYS A 27 -3.54 -9.66 3.25
N THR A 28 -3.19 -10.04 4.47
CA THR A 28 -2.22 -11.09 4.78
C THR A 28 -2.90 -12.38 5.23
N ASP A 29 -2.21 -13.50 5.06
CA ASP A 29 -2.63 -14.81 5.55
C ASP A 29 -2.40 -15.01 7.05
N THR A 30 -1.54 -14.20 7.64
CA THR A 30 -1.16 -14.23 9.06
C THR A 30 -1.32 -12.86 9.70
N LEU A 31 -1.40 -12.83 11.03
CA LEU A 31 -1.45 -11.59 11.81
C LEU A 31 -0.04 -10.98 11.85
N ILE A 32 0.11 -9.80 11.24
CA ILE A 32 1.38 -9.07 11.16
C ILE A 32 1.38 -7.77 11.99
N GLY A 33 0.36 -7.55 12.83
CA GLY A 33 0.20 -6.30 13.56
C GLY A 33 0.03 -5.11 12.60
N ASP A 34 0.79 -4.06 12.85
CA ASP A 34 0.87 -2.85 12.04
C ASP A 34 2.07 -2.81 11.10
N ASP A 35 2.90 -3.87 11.05
CA ASP A 35 4.12 -4.01 10.22
C ASP A 35 3.81 -4.10 8.70
N MET A 36 3.07 -3.12 8.17
CA MET A 36 2.62 -3.01 6.78
C MET A 36 2.87 -1.60 6.27
N ASN A 37 3.53 -1.51 5.12
CA ASN A 37 3.90 -0.27 4.46
C ASN A 37 3.28 -0.19 3.06
N TRP A 38 2.86 1.00 2.63
CA TRP A 38 2.37 1.26 1.28
C TRP A 38 3.38 2.07 0.48
N TYR A 39 3.70 1.62 -0.74
CA TYR A 39 4.62 2.29 -1.64
C TYR A 39 3.94 2.66 -2.96
N LEU A 40 4.30 3.82 -3.50
CA LEU A 40 4.03 4.20 -4.87
C LEU A 40 5.19 3.73 -5.75
N GLN A 41 4.88 3.00 -6.80
CA GLN A 41 5.84 2.58 -7.79
C GLN A 41 5.46 3.12 -9.16
N ILE A 42 6.33 3.96 -9.72
CA ILE A 42 6.26 4.43 -11.10
C ILE A 42 7.31 3.66 -11.88
N SER A 43 6.95 3.16 -13.07
CA SER A 43 7.87 2.39 -13.90
C SER A 43 9.14 3.19 -14.19
N GLY A 44 10.30 2.64 -13.82
CA GLY A 44 11.60 3.30 -13.99
C GLY A 44 12.05 4.17 -12.82
N GLU A 45 11.23 4.34 -11.78
CA GLU A 45 11.58 5.06 -10.56
C GLU A 45 11.75 4.12 -9.36
N ALA A 46 12.47 4.59 -8.35
CA ALA A 46 12.55 3.88 -7.07
C ALA A 46 11.19 3.92 -6.34
N PRO A 47 10.77 2.85 -5.66
CA PRO A 47 9.56 2.86 -4.85
C PRO A 47 9.59 3.96 -3.80
N LYS A 48 8.53 4.78 -3.74
CA LYS A 48 8.38 5.85 -2.77
C LYS A 48 7.40 5.45 -1.68
N LEU A 49 7.82 5.51 -0.42
CA LEU A 49 6.97 5.21 0.73
C LEU A 49 5.86 6.26 0.86
N LEU A 50 4.61 5.80 0.98
CA LEU A 50 3.41 6.63 1.17
C LEU A 50 2.90 6.58 2.61
N ILE A 51 2.76 5.37 3.16
CA ILE A 51 2.24 5.11 4.51
C ILE A 51 3.12 4.04 5.14
N ALA A 52 3.60 4.31 6.35
CA ALA A 52 4.30 3.36 7.21
C ALA A 52 3.38 2.87 8.34
N ASP A 53 3.70 1.74 8.95
CA ASP A 53 3.05 1.20 10.16
C ASP A 53 1.52 1.23 10.07
N THR A 54 0.98 0.87 8.88
CA THR A 54 -0.44 0.89 8.49
C THR A 54 -1.12 2.27 8.48
N THR A 55 -0.69 3.22 9.30
CA THR A 55 -1.42 4.48 9.59
C THR A 55 -0.54 5.73 9.51
N LEU A 56 0.78 5.60 9.57
CA LEU A 56 1.72 6.72 9.58
C LEU A 56 1.98 7.21 8.15
N ARG A 57 1.25 8.23 7.71
CA ARG A 57 1.50 8.88 6.41
C ARG A 57 2.88 9.52 6.38
N GLN A 58 3.66 9.23 5.33
CA GLN A 58 4.98 9.81 5.14
C GLN A 58 4.95 11.32 4.90
N SER A 59 6.00 12.00 5.34
CA SER A 59 6.15 13.44 5.13
C SER A 59 6.20 13.78 3.64
N GLY A 60 5.49 14.82 3.23
CA GLY A 60 5.37 15.24 1.83
C GLY A 60 4.36 14.45 0.99
N VAL A 61 3.61 13.50 1.58
CA VAL A 61 2.46 12.85 0.93
C VAL A 61 1.18 13.65 1.21
N PRO A 62 0.44 14.08 0.18
CA PRO A 62 -0.82 14.81 0.32
C PRO A 62 -1.90 14.03 1.08
N SER A 63 -2.87 14.73 1.67
CA SER A 63 -4.00 14.13 2.40
C SER A 63 -5.34 14.20 1.67
N PHE A 64 -5.34 14.61 0.40
CA PHE A 64 -6.54 15.01 -0.35
C PHE A 64 -7.00 13.92 -1.30
#